data_AF-G7SPV8-F1
#
_entry.id   AF-G7SPV8-F1
#
_cell.length_a   1.000
_cell.length_b   1.000
_cell.length_c   1.000
_cell.angle_alpha   90.00
_cell.angle_beta   90.00
_cell.angle_gamma   90.00
#
_symmetry.space_group_name_H-M   'P 1'
#
loop_
_entity.id
_entity.type
_entity.pdbx_description
1 polymer ?
#
loop_
_entity_poly.entity_id
_entity_poly.type
_entity_poly.pdbx_seq_one_letter_code
_entity_poly.pdbx_strand_id
1 'polypeptide(L)'
;MFFVNKYFWISLFFFVWMLFFDTNSLVLHCKLKKTIHKMILDRNWLKNQILLEKNHLNKLNTDYKYLEKVAREKFHMKKDDEDLFVLSKKKN
;
A
#
# COMPACT_ATOMS: atom_id res chain seq x y z
N MET A 1 -4.61 -58.20 17.54
CA MET A 1 -5.88 -58.01 18.25
C MET A 1 -5.80 -56.71 19.07
N PHE A 2 -5.79 -55.54 18.42
CA PHE A 2 -5.63 -54.23 19.12
C PHE A 2 -6.58 -53.12 18.60
N PHE A 3 -7.39 -53.38 17.58
CA PHE A 3 -8.13 -52.32 16.86
C PHE A 3 -9.60 -52.11 17.27
N VAL A 4 -10.09 -52.70 18.37
CA VAL A 4 -11.53 -52.67 18.70
C VAL A 4 -11.84 -51.97 20.02
N ASN A 5 -10.92 -51.16 20.56
CA ASN A 5 -11.23 -50.36 21.74
C ASN A 5 -11.73 -48.97 21.34
N LYS A 6 -12.97 -48.63 21.73
CA LYS A 6 -13.61 -47.33 21.45
C LYS A 6 -12.75 -46.15 21.93
N TYR A 7 -11.96 -46.33 22.99
CA TYR A 7 -11.01 -45.33 23.49
C TYR A 7 -9.82 -45.08 22.56
N PHE A 8 -9.39 -46.06 21.75
CA PHE A 8 -8.30 -45.85 20.80
C PHE A 8 -8.74 -44.92 19.67
N TRP A 9 -9.94 -45.13 19.14
CA TRP A 9 -10.52 -44.26 18.11
C TRP A 9 -10.81 -42.85 18.63
N ILE A 10 -11.30 -42.71 19.87
CA ILE A 10 -11.51 -41.39 20.49
C ILE A 10 -10.18 -40.64 20.68
N SER A 11 -9.13 -41.34 21.11
CA SER A 11 -7.80 -40.75 21.30
C SER A 11 -7.17 -40.36 19.96
N LEU A 12 -7.25 -41.24 18.95
CA LEU A 12 -6.76 -40.94 17.60
C LEU A 12 -7.48 -39.72 17.00
N PHE A 13 -8.80 -39.65 17.14
CA PHE A 13 -9.57 -38.50 16.69
C PHE A 13 -9.17 -37.22 17.45
N PHE A 14 -8.96 -37.30 18.76
CA PHE A 14 -8.49 -36.17 19.57
C PHE A 14 -7.11 -35.67 19.14
N PHE A 15 -6.18 -36.58 18.84
CA PHE A 15 -4.86 -36.23 18.33
C PHE A 15 -4.91 -35.65 16.92
N VAL A 16 -5.72 -36.20 16.02
CA VAL A 16 -5.93 -35.64 14.68
C VAL A 16 -6.59 -34.27 14.76
N TRP A 17 -7.58 -34.10 15.64
CA TRP A 17 -8.23 -32.82 15.90
C TRP A 17 -7.23 -31.79 16.42
N MET A 18 -6.44 -32.13 17.44
CA MET A 18 -5.40 -31.26 17.97
C MET A 18 -4.34 -30.93 16.92
N LEU A 19 -3.85 -31.90 16.12
CA LEU A 19 -2.90 -31.60 15.06
C LEU A 19 -3.51 -30.65 14.01
N PHE A 20 -4.71 -30.91 13.50
CA PHE A 20 -5.32 -30.07 12.47
C PHE A 20 -5.67 -28.67 12.98
N PHE A 21 -6.20 -28.54 14.19
CA PHE A 21 -6.54 -27.24 14.77
C PHE A 21 -5.30 -26.48 15.27
N ASP A 22 -4.27 -27.13 15.80
CA ASP A 22 -3.06 -26.48 16.30
C ASP A 22 -2.09 -26.11 15.15
N THR A 23 -2.09 -26.85 14.03
CA THR A 23 -1.32 -26.48 12.81
C THR A 23 -1.78 -25.16 12.19
N ASN A 24 -3.03 -24.71 12.46
CA ASN A 24 -3.47 -23.37 12.09
C ASN A 24 -2.66 -22.27 12.79
N SER A 25 -2.07 -22.51 13.95
CA SER A 25 -1.26 -21.52 14.68
C SER A 25 0.00 -21.14 13.87
N LEU A 26 0.76 -22.12 13.38
CA LEU A 26 2.01 -21.87 12.63
C LEU A 26 1.75 -21.19 11.28
N VAL A 27 0.71 -21.61 10.56
CA VAL A 27 0.31 -20.99 9.29
C VAL A 27 -0.14 -19.55 9.52
N LEU A 28 -0.94 -19.31 10.57
CA LEU A 28 -1.37 -17.97 10.97
C LEU A 28 -0.19 -17.07 11.31
N HIS A 29 0.77 -17.55 12.11
CA HIS A 29 1.97 -16.81 12.46
C HIS A 29 2.82 -16.45 11.23
N CYS A 30 3.00 -17.37 10.29
CA CYS A 30 3.67 -17.09 9.02
C CYS A 30 2.93 -16.03 8.18
N LYS A 31 1.60 -16.11 8.13
CA LYS A 31 0.77 -15.13 7.41
C LYS A 31 0.85 -13.76 8.07
N LEU A 32 0.80 -13.70 9.40
CA LEU A 32 0.93 -12.47 10.18
C LEU A 32 2.29 -11.80 9.96
N LYS A 33 3.39 -12.57 10.00
CA LYS A 33 4.74 -12.06 9.73
C LYS A 33 4.86 -11.47 8.32
N LYS A 34 4.28 -12.12 7.31
CA LYS A 34 4.23 -11.58 5.94
C LYS A 34 3.45 -10.27 5.86
N THR A 35 2.29 -10.19 6.52
CA THR A 35 1.49 -8.96 6.54
C THR A 35 2.23 -7.82 7.23
N ILE A 36 2.89 -8.08 8.36
CA ILE A 36 3.70 -7.08 9.07
C ILE A 36 4.82 -6.56 8.17
N HIS A 37 5.54 -7.46 7.49
CA HIS A 37 6.61 -7.06 6.59
C HIS A 37 6.11 -6.18 5.45
N LYS A 38 4.96 -6.53 4.85
CA LYS A 38 4.32 -5.72 3.82
C LYS A 38 3.95 -4.32 4.32
N MET A 39 3.32 -4.22 5.49
CA MET A 39 2.95 -2.93 6.09
C MET A 39 4.17 -2.03 6.38
N ILE A 40 5.30 -2.62 6.77
CA ILE A 40 6.55 -1.88 7.00
C ILE A 40 7.12 -1.36 5.67
N LEU A 41 7.12 -2.18 4.63
CA LEU A 41 7.55 -1.76 3.29
C LEU A 41 6.70 -0.62 2.76
N ASP A 42 5.38 -0.74 2.82
CA ASP A 42 4.43 0.29 2.36
C ASP A 42 4.64 1.60 3.13
N ARG A 43 4.80 1.52 4.46
CA ARG A 43 5.08 2.69 5.31
C ARG A 43 6.39 3.36 4.92
N ASN A 44 7.46 2.59 4.71
CA ASN A 44 8.77 3.14 4.36
C ASN A 44 8.73 3.78 2.97
N TRP A 45 8.04 3.18 2.01
CA TRP A 45 7.85 3.74 0.68
C TRP A 45 7.10 5.08 0.74
N LEU A 46 5.98 5.15 1.46
CA LEU A 46 5.22 6.40 1.65
C LEU A 46 6.07 7.50 2.31
N LYS A 47 6.82 7.16 3.36
CA LYS A 47 7.73 8.12 4.02
C LYS A 47 8.78 8.68 3.05
N ASN A 48 9.35 7.83 2.21
CA ASN A 48 10.33 8.27 1.21
C ASN A 48 9.68 9.17 0.15
N GLN A 49 8.48 8.85 -0.33
CA GLN A 49 7.74 9.70 -1.26
C GLN A 49 7.46 11.08 -0.65
N ILE A 50 6.97 11.13 0.59
CA ILE A 50 6.72 12.40 1.30
C ILE A 50 8.01 13.22 1.43
N LEU A 51 9.16 12.59 1.70
CA LEU A 51 10.42 13.30 1.82
C LEU A 51 10.87 13.90 0.48
N LEU A 52 10.72 13.16 -0.62
CA LEU A 52 11.01 13.65 -1.97
C LEU A 52 10.06 14.79 -2.37
N GLU A 53 8.76 14.62 -2.10
CA GLU A 53 7.72 15.59 -2.43
C GLU A 53 7.84 16.86 -1.58
N LYS A 54 8.24 16.75 -0.31
CA LYS A 54 8.52 17.91 0.55
C LYS A 54 9.65 18.77 0.01
N ASN A 55 10.70 18.15 -0.55
CA ASN A 55 11.76 18.89 -1.23
C ASN A 55 11.26 19.58 -2.50
N HIS A 56 10.32 18.96 -3.22
CA HIS A 56 9.68 19.57 -4.38
C HIS A 56 8.82 20.76 -3.98
N LEU A 57 7.93 20.59 -2.99
CA LEU A 57 7.10 21.65 -2.42
C LEU A 57 7.94 22.80 -1.86
N ASN A 58 9.04 22.52 -1.17
CA ASN A 58 9.95 23.56 -0.72
C ASN A 58 10.47 24.38 -1.91
N LYS A 59 10.91 23.73 -2.99
CA LYS A 59 11.34 24.43 -4.22
C LYS A 59 10.22 25.22 -4.90
N LEU A 60 8.98 24.73 -4.87
CA LEU A 60 7.82 25.51 -5.32
C LEU A 60 7.62 26.76 -4.46
N ASN A 61 7.82 26.68 -3.15
CA ASN A 61 7.59 27.80 -2.23
C ASN A 61 8.71 28.84 -2.22
N THR A 62 9.98 28.45 -2.43
CA THR A 62 11.09 29.41 -2.46
C THR A 62 11.26 30.11 -3.80
N ASP A 63 10.82 29.51 -4.90
CA ASP A 63 11.09 30.02 -6.25
C ASP A 63 9.79 30.41 -6.97
N TYR A 64 9.39 31.67 -6.81
CA TYR A 64 8.16 32.25 -7.38
C TYR A 64 8.04 32.00 -8.90
N LYS A 65 9.17 32.03 -9.62
CA LYS A 65 9.21 31.82 -11.07
C LYS A 65 8.92 30.36 -11.45
N TYR A 66 9.34 29.42 -10.62
CA TYR A 66 9.03 28.00 -10.78
C TYR A 66 7.56 27.69 -10.43
N LEU A 67 7.03 28.31 -9.37
CA LEU A 67 5.62 28.24 -8.99
C LEU A 67 4.70 28.68 -10.15
N GLU A 68 4.97 29.85 -10.73
CA GLU A 68 4.20 30.42 -11.84
C GLU A 68 4.23 29.52 -13.08
N LYS A 69 5.38 28.92 -13.38
CA LYS A 69 5.53 27.95 -14.47
C LYS A 69 4.67 26.70 -14.24
N VAL A 70 4.71 26.12 -13.04
CA VAL A 70 3.90 24.93 -12.70
C VAL A 70 2.40 25.25 -12.71
N ALA A 71 2.00 26.41 -12.18
CA ALA A 71 0.60 26.85 -12.19
C ALA A 71 0.05 26.99 -13.62
N ARG A 72 0.83 27.54 -14.55
CA ARG A 72 0.44 27.68 -15.97
C ARG A 72 0.47 26.37 -16.75
N GLU A 73 1.47 25.52 -16.52
CA GLU A 73 1.65 24.28 -17.31
C GLU A 73 0.76 23.11 -16.81
N LYS A 74 0.65 22.91 -15.49
CA LYS A 74 -0.13 21.79 -14.94
C LYS A 74 -1.59 22.14 -14.67
N PHE A 75 -1.85 23.35 -14.20
CA PHE A 75 -3.17 23.76 -13.73
C PHE A 75 -3.85 24.78 -14.64
N HIS A 76 -3.18 25.21 -15.72
CA HIS A 76 -3.65 26.23 -16.66
C HIS A 76 -4.21 27.49 -15.95
N MET A 77 -3.60 27.85 -14.81
CA MET A 77 -4.00 29.05 -14.06
C MET A 77 -3.67 30.30 -14.88
N LYS A 78 -4.63 31.23 -14.96
CA LYS A 78 -4.48 32.57 -15.51
C LYS A 78 -4.61 33.63 -14.43
N LYS A 79 -4.00 34.80 -14.66
CA LYS A 79 -4.38 36.02 -13.95
C LYS A 79 -5.71 36.52 -14.50
N ASP A 80 -6.47 37.22 -13.67
CA ASP A 80 -7.80 37.74 -14.05
C ASP A 80 -7.75 38.69 -15.25
N ASP A 81 -6.59 39.30 -15.51
CA ASP A 81 -6.31 40.22 -16.63
C ASP A 81 -5.67 39.53 -17.87
N GLU A 82 -5.58 38.20 -17.92
CA GLU A 82 -4.98 37.46 -19.05
C GLU A 82 -6.00 36.51 -19.74
N ASP A 83 -6.16 36.65 -21.06
CA ASP A 83 -6.97 35.74 -21.88
C ASP A 83 -6.16 34.49 -22.30
N LEU A 84 -6.58 33.31 -21.81
CA LEU A 84 -5.98 32.02 -22.18
C LEU A 84 -6.57 31.49 -23.49
N PHE A 85 -5.77 31.51 -24.55
CA PHE A 85 -6.09 30.84 -25.82
C PHE A 85 -5.56 29.40 -25.81
N VAL A 86 -6.42 28.43 -25.46
CA VAL A 86 -6.10 27.00 -25.61
C VAL A 86 -6.33 26.59 -27.06
N LEU A 87 -5.24 26.48 -27.84
CA LEU A 87 -5.29 26.01 -29.22
C LEU A 87 -5.54 24.51 -29.25
N SER A 88 -6.82 24.11 -29.21
CA SER A 88 -7.21 22.73 -29.51
C SER A 88 -7.04 22.48 -31.01
N LYS A 89 -6.07 21.65 -31.38
CA LYS A 89 -5.88 21.20 -32.77
C LYS A 89 -7.10 20.37 -33.15
N LYS A 90 -8.06 20.97 -33.86
CA LYS A 90 -9.17 20.27 -34.50
C LYS A 90 -8.59 19.15 -35.35
N LYS A 91 -8.79 17.91 -34.91
CA LYS A 91 -8.40 16.71 -35.62
C LYS A 91 -9.36 16.57 -36.80
N ASN A 92 -8.85 16.79 -38.01
CA ASN A 92 -9.50 16.36 -39.25
C ASN A 92 -9.46 14.84 -39.34
#